data_AF-A0A5Y6F000-F1
#
_entry.id   AF-A0A5Y6F000-F1
#
_cell.length_a   1.000
_cell.length_b   1.000
_cell.length_c   1.000
_cell.angle_alpha   90.00
_cell.angle_beta   90.00
_cell.angle_gamma   90.00
#
_symmetry.space_group_name_H-M   'P 1'
#
loop_
_entity.id
_entity.type
_entity.pdbx_description
1 polymer ?
#
loop_
_entity_poly.entity_id
_entity_poly.type
_entity_poly.pdbx_seq_one_letter_code
_entity_poly.pdbx_strand_id
1 'polypeptide(L)'
;MPGHTAVNLVNATITGTSGTGAGFRLESTDKSNVSLGNNTITGISKTGSGIQLIGNNITLSNGTLNGTTTSGNGSGVVLTGGSNYTLDGVSVTGTAADGSGIAVNGTLTVNNGTVVKGLATGGGNGVTVSGDLVTDSGDGISITGTAFSGDGVKVDGDTTLTNAMLNGSADSGNGVNIAGNLTTDSATQVSGHAASGTGVNLGAALTGASVKGSSDTGTGVQLADNAVVTEAVLNGTSASGDGVTFTGNVKMDDTSAAKLNASSTSGTGLKLADNANVSIQTITKVTQEKKDSDGNPVL
;
A
#
# COMPACT_ATOMS: atom_id res chain seq x y z
N MET A 1 -36.41 -14.38 -19.33
CA MET A 1 -35.76 -14.17 -18.02
C MET A 1 -34.27 -14.21 -18.24
N PRO A 2 -33.50 -13.15 -17.95
CA PRO A 2 -32.05 -13.23 -17.99
C PRO A 2 -31.58 -14.23 -16.92
N GLY A 3 -30.67 -15.13 -17.28
CA GLY A 3 -30.11 -16.12 -16.35
C GLY A 3 -29.22 -15.45 -15.30
N HIS A 4 -29.38 -15.86 -14.05
CA HIS A 4 -28.50 -15.53 -12.94
C HIS A 4 -27.73 -16.77 -12.53
N THR A 5 -26.43 -16.63 -12.29
CA THR A 5 -25.57 -17.74 -11.87
C THR A 5 -25.10 -17.51 -10.43
N ALA A 6 -25.44 -18.42 -9.53
CA ALA A 6 -24.93 -18.41 -8.16
C ALA A 6 -23.89 -19.52 -8.01
N VAL A 7 -22.67 -19.16 -7.62
CA VAL A 7 -21.59 -20.10 -7.29
C VAL A 7 -21.32 -19.98 -5.80
N ASN A 8 -21.52 -21.08 -5.07
CA ASN A 8 -21.19 -21.16 -3.64
C ASN A 8 -20.25 -22.34 -3.45
N LEU A 9 -19.00 -22.06 -3.10
CA LEU A 9 -18.01 -23.08 -2.82
C LEU A 9 -17.49 -22.86 -1.39
N VAL A 10 -17.49 -23.92 -0.59
CA VAL A 10 -17.11 -23.84 0.83
C VAL A 10 -16.23 -25.02 1.22
N ASN A 11 -15.20 -24.79 2.04
CA ASN A 11 -14.30 -25.82 2.57
C ASN A 11 -13.61 -26.67 1.49
N ALA A 12 -13.37 -26.09 0.31
CA ALA A 12 -12.73 -26.78 -0.80
C ALA A 12 -11.24 -26.45 -0.89
N THR A 13 -10.48 -27.42 -1.42
CA THR A 13 -9.11 -27.19 -1.87
C THR A 13 -9.08 -27.27 -3.39
N ILE A 14 -8.62 -26.20 -4.04
CA ILE A 14 -8.47 -26.12 -5.49
C ILE A 14 -7.00 -25.90 -5.81
N THR A 15 -6.44 -26.72 -6.70
CA THR A 15 -5.09 -26.52 -7.22
C THR A 15 -5.15 -26.46 -8.74
N GLY A 16 -4.68 -25.35 -9.31
CA GLY A 16 -4.58 -25.14 -10.74
C GLY A 16 -3.14 -24.89 -11.16
N THR A 17 -2.72 -25.46 -12.29
CA THR A 17 -1.37 -25.29 -12.84
C THR A 17 -1.44 -24.94 -14.32
N SER A 18 -0.58 -24.03 -14.78
CA SER A 18 -0.53 -23.62 -16.18
C SER A 18 0.88 -23.27 -16.65
N GLY A 19 1.14 -23.44 -17.94
CA GLY A 19 2.38 -22.95 -18.55
C GLY A 19 2.31 -21.46 -18.85
N THR A 20 1.30 -21.05 -19.63
CA THR A 20 1.21 -19.69 -20.16
C THR A 20 -0.02 -18.91 -19.70
N GLY A 21 -1.07 -19.61 -19.24
CA GLY A 21 -2.29 -19.02 -18.73
C GLY A 21 -2.27 -18.86 -17.21
N ALA A 22 -3.42 -18.54 -16.65
CA ALA A 22 -3.58 -18.52 -15.20
C ALA A 22 -3.54 -19.95 -14.63
N GLY A 23 -2.89 -20.16 -13.48
CA GLY A 23 -2.96 -21.43 -12.76
C GLY A 23 -4.39 -21.73 -12.32
N PHE A 24 -5.03 -20.77 -11.66
CA PHE A 24 -6.47 -20.74 -11.38
C PHE A 24 -7.09 -19.46 -11.93
N ARG A 25 -8.27 -19.56 -12.54
CA ARG A 25 -9.00 -18.42 -13.11
C ARG A 25 -10.49 -18.50 -12.78
N LEU A 26 -11.01 -17.43 -12.22
CA LEU A 26 -12.43 -17.21 -11.99
C LEU A 26 -12.83 -15.87 -12.61
N GLU A 27 -13.92 -15.89 -13.36
CA GLU A 27 -14.54 -14.66 -13.86
C GLU A 27 -16.01 -14.61 -13.44
N SER A 28 -16.40 -13.46 -12.94
CA SER A 28 -17.79 -13.13 -12.61
C SER A 28 -18.28 -11.98 -13.46
N THR A 29 -19.57 -11.98 -13.78
CA THR A 29 -20.24 -10.90 -14.52
C THR A 29 -21.30 -10.26 -13.63
N ASP A 30 -21.89 -9.14 -14.05
CA ASP A 30 -22.93 -8.44 -13.28
C ASP A 30 -24.15 -9.30 -12.89
N LYS A 31 -24.35 -10.42 -13.58
CA LYS A 31 -25.48 -11.33 -13.36
C LYS A 31 -25.12 -12.56 -12.52
N SER A 32 -23.85 -12.66 -12.11
CA SER A 32 -23.34 -13.76 -11.30
C SER A 32 -23.09 -13.28 -9.88
N ASN A 33 -23.26 -14.18 -8.91
CA ASN A 33 -22.82 -14.00 -7.53
C ASN A 33 -21.91 -15.17 -7.17
N VAL A 34 -20.68 -14.87 -6.74
CA VAL A 34 -19.70 -15.90 -6.39
C VAL A 34 -19.29 -15.75 -4.93
N SER A 35 -19.57 -16.77 -4.13
CA SER A 35 -19.19 -16.86 -2.73
C SER A 35 -18.20 -18.01 -2.53
N LEU A 36 -17.02 -17.68 -2.00
CA LEU A 36 -15.93 -18.60 -1.74
C LEU A 36 -15.57 -18.58 -0.24
N GLY A 37 -16.25 -19.40 0.56
CA GLY A 37 -16.05 -19.48 2.01
C GLY A 37 -15.03 -20.53 2.44
N ASN A 38 -14.04 -20.17 3.25
CA ASN A 38 -13.06 -21.07 3.84
C ASN A 38 -12.42 -22.05 2.82
N ASN A 39 -12.15 -21.57 1.61
CA ASN A 39 -11.49 -22.36 0.58
C ASN A 39 -9.99 -22.13 0.61
N THR A 40 -9.21 -23.15 0.24
CA THR A 40 -7.79 -23.00 -0.09
C THR A 40 -7.62 -23.11 -1.60
N ILE A 41 -7.26 -22.02 -2.26
CA ILE A 41 -7.04 -21.96 -3.71
C ILE A 41 -5.56 -21.76 -3.95
N THR A 42 -4.94 -22.69 -4.67
CA THR A 42 -3.55 -22.62 -5.11
C THR A 42 -3.49 -22.54 -6.62
N GLY A 43 -2.81 -21.53 -7.14
CA GLY A 43 -2.63 -21.34 -8.57
C GLY A 43 -1.16 -21.16 -8.91
N ILE A 44 -0.63 -22.02 -9.78
CA ILE A 44 0.76 -21.99 -10.20
C ILE A 44 0.81 -21.76 -11.70
N SER A 45 1.56 -20.75 -12.15
CA SER A 45 1.83 -20.53 -13.55
C SER A 45 3.33 -20.40 -13.83
N LYS A 46 3.74 -20.77 -15.04
CA LYS A 46 5.10 -20.49 -15.49
C LYS A 46 5.25 -19.04 -15.94
N THR A 47 4.38 -18.53 -16.81
CA THR A 47 4.47 -17.15 -17.33
C THR A 47 3.20 -16.32 -17.20
N GLY A 48 2.05 -16.96 -17.02
CA GLY A 48 0.78 -16.27 -16.70
C GLY A 48 0.68 -15.99 -15.21
N SER A 49 -0.48 -15.56 -14.74
CA SER A 49 -0.65 -15.35 -13.29
C SER A 49 -0.83 -16.66 -12.54
N GLY A 50 -0.40 -16.75 -11.28
CA GLY A 50 -0.75 -17.91 -10.44
C GLY A 50 -2.27 -18.03 -10.30
N ILE A 51 -2.90 -16.97 -9.80
CA ILE A 51 -4.35 -16.86 -9.59
C ILE A 51 -4.87 -15.61 -10.30
N GLN A 52 -6.02 -15.70 -10.98
CA GLN A 52 -6.77 -14.55 -11.50
C GLN A 52 -8.23 -14.63 -11.07
N LEU A 53 -8.71 -13.62 -10.34
CA LEU A 53 -10.13 -13.43 -10.04
C LEU A 53 -10.56 -12.09 -10.61
N ILE A 54 -11.59 -12.10 -11.45
CA ILE A 54 -11.98 -10.94 -12.27
C ILE A 54 -13.48 -10.74 -12.20
N GLY A 55 -13.93 -9.50 -12.00
CA GLY A 55 -15.31 -9.08 -12.20
C GLY A 55 -16.05 -8.64 -10.95
N ASN A 56 -17.37 -8.80 -10.96
CA ASN A 56 -18.30 -8.23 -9.97
C ASN A 56 -18.91 -9.28 -9.06
N ASN A 57 -19.41 -8.87 -7.88
CA ASN A 57 -20.14 -9.71 -6.93
C ASN A 57 -19.36 -10.96 -6.51
N ILE A 58 -18.09 -10.78 -6.16
CA ILE A 58 -17.22 -11.84 -5.68
C ILE A 58 -16.95 -11.61 -4.20
N THR A 59 -17.32 -12.57 -3.35
CA THR A 59 -17.03 -12.55 -1.92
C THR A 59 -16.16 -13.74 -1.55
N LEU A 60 -14.99 -13.47 -0.98
CA LEU A 60 -14.14 -14.47 -0.37
C LEU A 60 -14.18 -14.26 1.14
N SER A 61 -14.43 -15.32 1.90
CA SER A 61 -14.47 -15.24 3.36
C SER A 61 -13.61 -16.31 4.02
N ASN A 62 -12.74 -15.93 4.95
CA ASN A 62 -11.90 -16.83 5.76
C ASN A 62 -11.04 -17.83 4.96
N GLY A 63 -10.84 -17.57 3.66
CA GLY A 63 -10.14 -18.46 2.74
C GLY A 63 -8.65 -18.12 2.61
N THR A 64 -7.93 -18.96 1.89
CA THR A 64 -6.55 -18.74 1.50
C THR A 64 -6.40 -18.76 -0.01
N LEU A 65 -5.73 -17.75 -0.57
CA LEU A 65 -5.28 -17.70 -1.96
C LEU A 65 -3.76 -17.76 -2.01
N ASN A 66 -3.20 -18.76 -2.70
CA ASN A 66 -1.77 -18.95 -2.88
C ASN A 66 -1.41 -18.96 -4.36
N GLY A 67 -0.98 -17.81 -4.87
CA GLY A 67 -0.65 -17.64 -6.28
C GLY A 67 0.86 -17.54 -6.52
N THR A 68 1.38 -18.34 -7.45
CA THR A 68 2.80 -18.33 -7.81
C THR A 68 2.98 -18.23 -9.31
N THR A 69 3.81 -17.28 -9.75
CA THR A 69 4.35 -17.20 -11.11
C THR A 69 5.85 -17.37 -11.08
N THR A 70 6.36 -18.38 -11.80
CA THR A 70 7.77 -18.78 -11.68
C THR A 70 8.73 -18.08 -12.66
N SER A 71 8.21 -17.42 -13.71
CA SER A 71 9.01 -16.65 -14.68
C SER A 71 8.17 -15.62 -15.42
N GLY A 72 8.82 -14.64 -16.05
CA GLY A 72 8.12 -13.61 -16.83
C GLY A 72 7.28 -12.67 -15.96
N ASN A 73 6.38 -11.94 -16.62
CA ASN A 73 5.74 -10.75 -16.04
C ASN A 73 4.39 -11.03 -15.35
N GLY A 74 3.96 -12.30 -15.26
CA GLY A 74 2.69 -12.64 -14.61
C GLY A 74 2.75 -12.43 -13.09
N SER A 75 1.70 -11.86 -12.52
CA SER A 75 1.60 -11.70 -11.06
C SER A 75 1.25 -13.01 -10.34
N GLY A 76 1.69 -13.16 -9.08
CA GLY A 76 1.32 -14.33 -8.27
C GLY A 76 -0.20 -14.42 -8.11
N VAL A 77 -0.81 -13.34 -7.61
CA VAL A 77 -2.27 -13.19 -7.55
C VAL A 77 -2.70 -11.90 -8.25
N VAL A 78 -3.71 -11.99 -9.10
CA VAL A 78 -4.40 -10.84 -9.70
C VAL A 78 -5.84 -10.81 -9.22
N LEU A 79 -6.23 -9.70 -8.59
CA LEU A 79 -7.58 -9.40 -8.17
C LEU A 79 -8.06 -8.22 -9.01
N THR A 80 -8.89 -8.47 -10.01
CA THR A 80 -9.48 -7.42 -10.84
C THR A 80 -10.91 -7.18 -10.39
N GLY A 81 -11.04 -6.29 -9.42
CA GLY A 81 -12.29 -5.86 -8.80
C GLY A 81 -13.16 -5.01 -9.73
N GLY A 82 -14.46 -5.09 -9.48
CA GLY A 82 -15.45 -4.14 -9.98
C GLY A 82 -16.46 -3.83 -8.87
N SER A 83 -17.76 -3.86 -9.15
CA SER A 83 -18.78 -3.68 -8.12
C SER A 83 -18.91 -4.91 -7.21
N ASN A 84 -19.00 -4.70 -5.89
CA ASN A 84 -19.21 -5.74 -4.88
C ASN A 84 -18.14 -6.84 -4.89
N TYR A 85 -16.87 -6.45 -4.90
CA TYR A 85 -15.77 -7.39 -4.68
C TYR A 85 -15.27 -7.24 -3.24
N THR A 86 -15.37 -8.30 -2.44
CA THR A 86 -15.00 -8.29 -1.01
C THR A 86 -14.05 -9.42 -0.65
N LEU A 87 -12.98 -9.08 0.07
CA LEU A 87 -12.17 -10.00 0.86
C LEU A 87 -12.49 -9.79 2.34
N ASP A 88 -12.89 -10.86 3.01
CA ASP A 88 -13.34 -10.84 4.39
C ASP A 88 -12.59 -11.88 5.23
N GLY A 89 -11.61 -11.45 6.03
CA GLY A 89 -10.74 -12.36 6.78
C GLY A 89 -9.91 -13.32 5.89
N VAL A 90 -9.60 -12.91 4.67
CA VAL A 90 -8.88 -13.76 3.69
C VAL A 90 -7.38 -13.60 3.83
N SER A 91 -6.64 -14.70 3.68
CA SER A 91 -5.17 -14.66 3.51
C SER A 91 -4.82 -14.79 2.03
N VAL A 92 -4.20 -13.76 1.46
CA VAL A 92 -3.73 -13.74 0.07
C VAL A 92 -2.21 -13.71 0.07
N THR A 93 -1.58 -14.75 -0.49
CA THR A 93 -0.14 -14.81 -0.71
C THR A 93 0.15 -14.91 -2.20
N GLY A 94 0.97 -13.99 -2.70
CA GLY A 94 1.35 -13.93 -4.11
C GLY A 94 2.86 -13.83 -4.28
N THR A 95 3.44 -14.72 -5.08
CA THR A 95 4.86 -14.72 -5.44
C THR A 95 5.02 -14.61 -6.94
N ALA A 96 5.85 -13.69 -7.40
CA ALA A 96 6.15 -13.50 -8.81
C ALA A 96 7.66 -13.30 -9.05
N ALA A 97 8.12 -13.69 -10.24
CA ALA A 97 9.46 -13.38 -10.71
C ALA A 97 9.55 -11.88 -11.07
N ASP A 98 9.05 -11.48 -12.24
CA ASP A 98 9.16 -10.10 -12.73
C ASP A 98 7.84 -9.30 -12.66
N GLY A 99 6.72 -9.99 -12.45
CA GLY A 99 5.42 -9.35 -12.18
C GLY A 99 5.26 -8.96 -10.71
N SER A 100 4.15 -8.30 -10.37
CA SER A 100 3.85 -8.04 -8.95
C SER A 100 3.54 -9.33 -8.20
N GLY A 101 3.98 -9.47 -6.96
CA GLY A 101 3.56 -10.59 -6.10
C GLY A 101 2.04 -10.66 -6.03
N ILE A 102 1.40 -9.54 -5.72
CA ILE A 102 -0.05 -9.33 -5.80
C ILE A 102 -0.36 -8.07 -6.58
N ALA A 103 -1.31 -8.14 -7.52
CA ALA A 103 -1.84 -6.99 -8.24
C ALA A 103 -3.35 -6.86 -7.97
N VAL A 104 -3.75 -5.73 -7.38
CA VAL A 104 -5.14 -5.33 -7.18
C VAL A 104 -5.49 -4.28 -8.22
N ASN A 105 -6.35 -4.64 -9.15
CA ASN A 105 -6.84 -3.78 -10.22
C ASN A 105 -8.34 -3.52 -9.96
N GLY A 106 -8.80 -2.28 -10.06
CA GLY A 106 -10.20 -1.95 -9.74
C GLY A 106 -10.54 -1.96 -8.25
N THR A 107 -11.80 -1.64 -7.93
CA THR A 107 -12.25 -1.40 -6.54
C THR A 107 -12.38 -2.70 -5.76
N LEU A 108 -11.82 -2.73 -4.55
CA LEU A 108 -11.85 -3.88 -3.65
C LEU A 108 -12.19 -3.46 -2.22
N THR A 109 -13.12 -4.18 -1.60
CA THR A 109 -13.39 -4.06 -0.15
C THR A 109 -12.56 -5.09 0.62
N VAL A 110 -11.81 -4.66 1.64
CA VAL A 110 -11.00 -5.52 2.52
C VAL A 110 -11.42 -5.35 3.97
N ASN A 111 -11.88 -6.43 4.60
CA ASN A 111 -12.49 -6.42 5.92
C ASN A 111 -11.88 -7.48 6.86
N ASN A 112 -12.16 -7.29 8.14
CA ASN A 112 -12.01 -8.29 9.22
C ASN A 112 -10.68 -9.06 9.22
N GLY A 113 -9.55 -8.36 9.29
CA GLY A 113 -8.24 -8.99 9.41
C GLY A 113 -7.71 -9.60 8.12
N THR A 114 -8.21 -9.19 6.95
CA THR A 114 -7.66 -9.62 5.65
C THR A 114 -6.16 -9.33 5.57
N VAL A 115 -5.38 -10.34 5.16
CA VAL A 115 -3.93 -10.29 5.00
C VAL A 115 -3.56 -10.42 3.53
N VAL A 116 -2.75 -9.50 3.03
CA VAL A 116 -2.26 -9.45 1.65
C VAL A 116 -0.73 -9.45 1.68
N LYS A 117 -0.10 -10.55 1.27
CA LYS A 117 1.35 -10.72 1.30
C LYS A 117 1.91 -10.98 -0.10
N GLY A 118 2.59 -9.98 -0.65
CA GLY A 118 3.19 -10.05 -1.98
C GLY A 118 4.71 -10.13 -1.95
N LEU A 119 5.30 -10.98 -2.77
CA LEU A 119 6.73 -11.11 -3.00
C LEU A 119 7.04 -11.04 -4.49
N ALA A 120 7.87 -10.08 -4.90
CA ALA A 120 8.48 -10.04 -6.21
C ALA A 120 10.00 -10.27 -6.09
N THR A 121 10.50 -11.34 -6.72
CA THR A 121 11.91 -11.74 -6.62
C THR A 121 12.81 -11.11 -7.69
N GLY A 122 12.21 -10.52 -8.73
CA GLY A 122 12.86 -9.86 -9.85
C GLY A 122 12.48 -8.37 -9.91
N GLY A 123 12.00 -7.91 -11.07
CA GLY A 123 11.73 -6.49 -11.34
C GLY A 123 10.34 -5.96 -10.99
N GLY A 124 9.50 -6.75 -10.31
CA GLY A 124 8.13 -6.39 -9.98
C GLY A 124 7.97 -5.80 -8.57
N ASN A 125 6.76 -5.31 -8.27
CA ASN A 125 6.43 -4.83 -6.93
C ASN A 125 5.98 -5.99 -6.02
N GLY A 126 6.18 -5.89 -4.71
CA GLY A 126 5.61 -6.87 -3.77
C GLY A 126 4.09 -6.90 -3.89
N VAL A 127 3.45 -5.77 -3.58
CA VAL A 127 2.02 -5.53 -3.77
C VAL A 127 1.80 -4.27 -4.60
N THR A 128 0.90 -4.34 -5.58
CA THR A 128 0.43 -3.18 -6.35
C THR A 128 -1.07 -3.02 -6.19
N VAL A 129 -1.50 -1.82 -5.80
CA VAL A 129 -2.90 -1.41 -5.67
C VAL A 129 -3.15 -0.31 -6.69
N SER A 130 -3.58 -0.70 -7.90
CA SER A 130 -3.85 0.21 -9.01
C SER A 130 -5.30 0.70 -9.06
N GLY A 131 -6.21 -0.03 -8.41
CA GLY A 131 -7.58 0.43 -8.17
C GLY A 131 -7.83 0.77 -6.71
N ASP A 132 -9.06 1.14 -6.40
CA ASP A 132 -9.39 1.62 -5.06
C ASP A 132 -9.46 0.49 -4.04
N LEU A 133 -9.03 0.76 -2.81
CA LEU A 133 -9.06 -0.20 -1.72
C LEU A 133 -9.79 0.41 -0.52
N VAL A 134 -10.84 -0.24 -0.04
CA VAL A 134 -11.71 0.31 1.01
C VAL A 134 -11.93 -0.69 2.12
N THR A 135 -11.81 -0.26 3.38
CA THR A 135 -12.36 -0.99 4.53
C THR A 135 -13.77 -0.49 4.81
N ASP A 136 -14.74 -1.40 4.81
CA ASP A 136 -16.14 -1.11 5.17
C ASP A 136 -16.45 -1.57 6.60
N SER A 137 -15.79 -2.63 7.07
CA SER A 137 -15.97 -3.15 8.42
C SER A 137 -14.74 -3.89 8.95
N GLY A 138 -14.65 -3.94 10.29
CA GLY A 138 -13.57 -4.61 10.99
C GLY A 138 -12.28 -3.81 11.05
N ASP A 139 -11.24 -4.48 11.54
CA ASP A 139 -9.91 -3.92 11.73
C ASP A 139 -8.82 -4.94 11.37
N GLY A 140 -7.55 -4.57 11.57
CA GLY A 140 -6.43 -5.50 11.45
C GLY A 140 -6.05 -5.88 10.03
N ILE A 141 -6.42 -5.05 9.04
CA ILE A 141 -5.99 -5.24 7.65
C ILE A 141 -4.47 -5.16 7.59
N SER A 142 -3.82 -6.15 6.98
CA SER A 142 -2.36 -6.18 6.84
C SER A 142 -1.96 -6.36 5.39
N ILE A 143 -1.26 -5.39 4.82
CA ILE A 143 -0.70 -5.40 3.48
C ILE A 143 0.81 -5.41 3.63
N THR A 144 1.45 -6.52 3.27
CA THR A 144 2.90 -6.67 3.32
C THR A 144 3.44 -6.95 1.93
N GLY A 145 4.42 -6.17 1.50
CA GLY A 145 5.02 -6.32 0.19
C GLY A 145 6.54 -6.31 0.27
N THR A 146 7.18 -7.25 -0.44
CA THR A 146 8.63 -7.32 -0.57
C THR A 146 9.02 -7.38 -2.03
N ALA A 147 9.92 -6.51 -2.44
CA ALA A 147 10.46 -6.46 -3.80
C ALA A 147 11.98 -6.51 -3.78
N PHE A 148 12.59 -7.25 -4.70
CA PHE A 148 14.02 -7.13 -4.97
C PHE A 148 14.31 -5.83 -5.72
N SER A 149 13.59 -5.60 -6.82
CA SER A 149 13.62 -4.34 -7.56
C SER A 149 12.20 -3.89 -7.85
N GLY A 150 11.88 -2.66 -7.47
CA GLY A 150 10.52 -2.11 -7.50
C GLY A 150 10.07 -1.69 -6.11
N ASP A 151 8.78 -1.43 -5.95
CA ASP A 151 8.23 -1.02 -4.68
C ASP A 151 7.80 -2.23 -3.85
N GLY A 152 8.09 -2.23 -2.55
CA GLY A 152 7.55 -3.23 -1.63
C GLY A 152 6.02 -3.21 -1.69
N VAL A 153 5.42 -2.06 -1.37
CA VAL A 153 3.99 -1.79 -1.56
C VAL A 153 3.82 -0.53 -2.41
N LYS A 154 3.07 -0.62 -3.51
CA LYS A 154 2.71 0.51 -4.38
C LYS A 154 1.21 0.74 -4.38
N VAL A 155 0.79 1.95 -4.03
CA VAL A 155 -0.62 2.37 -4.00
C VAL A 155 -0.80 3.50 -4.99
N ASP A 156 -1.40 3.22 -6.14
CA ASP A 156 -1.75 4.20 -7.16
C ASP A 156 -3.24 4.59 -7.11
N GLY A 157 -4.11 3.66 -6.70
CA GLY A 157 -5.54 3.91 -6.54
C GLY A 157 -5.87 4.59 -5.20
N ASP A 158 -7.06 5.19 -5.12
CA ASP A 158 -7.49 5.87 -3.91
C ASP A 158 -7.85 4.83 -2.84
N THR A 159 -7.25 4.97 -1.67
CA THR A 159 -7.31 3.95 -0.61
C THR A 159 -7.85 4.55 0.67
N THR A 160 -8.87 3.90 1.24
CA THR A 160 -9.46 4.23 2.54
C THR A 160 -9.37 3.04 3.47
N LEU A 161 -8.58 3.14 4.54
CA LEU A 161 -8.32 2.03 5.46
C LEU A 161 -8.52 2.44 6.91
N THR A 162 -8.93 1.49 7.75
CA THR A 162 -9.13 1.69 9.19
C THR A 162 -8.30 0.66 9.95
N ASN A 163 -7.55 1.12 10.96
CA ASN A 163 -6.66 0.31 11.79
C ASN A 163 -5.84 -0.72 10.98
N ALA A 164 -5.22 -0.25 9.89
CA ALA A 164 -4.50 -1.09 8.95
C ALA A 164 -2.97 -1.03 9.14
N MET A 165 -2.27 -1.98 8.55
CA MET A 165 -0.82 -2.00 8.46
C MET A 165 -0.39 -2.14 7.00
N LEU A 166 0.34 -1.16 6.49
CA LEU A 166 1.03 -1.23 5.20
C LEU A 166 2.52 -1.37 5.50
N ASN A 167 3.11 -2.51 5.17
CA ASN A 167 4.51 -2.80 5.42
C ASN A 167 5.22 -3.15 4.10
N GLY A 168 6.16 -2.33 3.70
CA GLY A 168 6.86 -2.49 2.43
C GLY A 168 8.37 -2.54 2.62
N SER A 169 9.02 -3.48 1.93
CA SER A 169 10.48 -3.62 1.91
C SER A 169 10.96 -3.75 0.47
N ALA A 170 12.01 -3.01 0.12
CA ALA A 170 12.66 -3.10 -1.18
C ALA A 170 14.18 -3.02 -1.08
N ASP A 171 14.92 -3.79 -1.90
CA ASP A 171 16.38 -3.59 -1.99
C ASP A 171 16.66 -2.33 -2.84
N SER A 172 15.93 -2.18 -3.94
CA SER A 172 15.93 -0.99 -4.80
C SER A 172 14.51 -0.58 -5.17
N GLY A 173 14.20 0.72 -5.13
CA GLY A 173 12.84 1.25 -5.23
C GLY A 173 12.34 1.75 -3.87
N ASN A 174 11.03 1.90 -3.70
CA ASN A 174 10.47 2.37 -2.43
C ASN A 174 10.08 1.19 -1.52
N GLY A 175 10.23 1.33 -0.21
CA GLY A 175 9.60 0.40 0.73
C GLY A 175 8.08 0.45 0.54
N VAL A 176 7.50 1.64 0.77
CA VAL A 176 6.10 1.95 0.44
C VAL A 176 6.05 3.17 -0.47
N ASN A 177 5.27 3.11 -1.54
CA ASN A 177 5.02 4.21 -2.47
C ASN A 177 3.52 4.51 -2.53
N ILE A 178 3.12 5.68 -2.03
CA ILE A 178 1.74 6.18 -2.04
C ILE A 178 1.63 7.27 -3.10
N ALA A 179 1.17 6.90 -4.28
CA ALA A 179 0.93 7.77 -5.43
C ALA A 179 -0.56 8.12 -5.63
N GLY A 180 -1.47 7.29 -5.11
CA GLY A 180 -2.90 7.59 -4.95
C GLY A 180 -3.22 8.20 -3.59
N ASN A 181 -4.43 8.75 -3.39
CA ASN A 181 -4.78 9.32 -2.10
C ASN A 181 -4.96 8.23 -1.05
N LEU A 182 -4.44 8.45 0.15
CA LEU A 182 -4.58 7.53 1.28
C LEU A 182 -5.29 8.23 2.44
N THR A 183 -6.51 7.79 2.75
CA THR A 183 -7.30 8.26 3.89
C THR A 183 -7.38 7.17 4.94
N THR A 184 -6.95 7.46 6.16
CA THR A 184 -6.93 6.49 7.25
C THR A 184 -7.27 7.13 8.59
N ASP A 185 -7.42 6.29 9.60
CA ASP A 185 -7.40 6.73 10.99
C ASP A 185 -5.96 6.90 11.51
N SER A 186 -5.83 7.36 12.76
CA SER A 186 -4.53 7.50 13.44
C SER A 186 -3.93 6.17 13.92
N ALA A 187 -4.72 5.07 13.90
CA ALA A 187 -4.26 3.74 14.30
C ALA A 187 -3.50 3.03 13.17
N THR A 188 -3.77 3.43 11.93
CA THR A 188 -3.13 2.87 10.74
C THR A 188 -1.62 3.15 10.73
N GLN A 189 -0.83 2.13 10.39
CA GLN A 189 0.62 2.21 10.31
C GLN A 189 1.10 2.02 8.88
N VAL A 190 1.93 2.93 8.41
CA VAL A 190 2.63 2.83 7.11
C VAL A 190 4.12 2.72 7.41
N SER A 191 4.70 1.54 7.20
CA SER A 191 6.11 1.25 7.46
C SER A 191 6.81 0.86 6.18
N GLY A 192 7.84 1.60 5.81
CA GLY A 192 8.61 1.35 4.60
C GLY A 192 10.11 1.27 4.87
N HIS A 193 10.77 0.27 4.30
CA HIS A 193 12.21 0.12 4.31
C HIS A 193 12.75 -0.03 2.89
N ALA A 194 13.80 0.72 2.55
CA ALA A 194 14.52 0.56 1.29
C ALA A 194 16.04 0.58 1.50
N ALA A 195 16.76 -0.41 0.98
CA ALA A 195 18.23 -0.40 1.10
C ALA A 195 18.86 0.77 0.31
N SER A 196 18.39 1.02 -0.91
CA SER A 196 18.97 2.04 -1.80
C SER A 196 17.99 3.07 -2.39
N GLY A 197 16.71 3.01 -2.04
CA GLY A 197 15.70 3.98 -2.47
C GLY A 197 15.03 4.71 -1.31
N THR A 198 13.73 5.01 -1.43
CA THR A 198 13.01 5.73 -0.37
C THR A 198 12.27 4.76 0.55
N GLY A 199 12.39 4.90 1.86
CA GLY A 199 11.61 4.10 2.81
C GLY A 199 10.11 4.23 2.55
N VAL A 200 9.57 5.45 2.65
CA VAL A 200 8.19 5.78 2.26
C VAL A 200 8.16 7.00 1.33
N ASN A 201 7.57 6.87 0.16
CA ASN A 201 7.26 7.99 -0.74
C ASN A 201 5.78 8.37 -0.65
N LEU A 202 5.50 9.66 -0.43
CA LEU A 202 4.17 10.26 -0.41
C LEU A 202 4.06 11.26 -1.56
N GLY A 203 3.46 10.84 -2.68
CA GLY A 203 3.26 11.67 -3.88
C GLY A 203 1.87 12.32 -3.98
N ALA A 204 0.92 11.91 -3.14
CA ALA A 204 -0.47 12.37 -3.16
C ALA A 204 -0.97 12.77 -1.76
N ALA A 205 -2.28 12.93 -1.60
CA ALA A 205 -2.84 13.27 -0.30
C ALA A 205 -2.75 12.10 0.69
N LEU A 206 -2.37 12.41 1.94
CA LEU A 206 -2.40 11.51 3.08
C LEU A 206 -3.19 12.17 4.20
N THR A 207 -4.24 11.52 4.67
CA THR A 207 -4.96 11.93 5.88
C THR A 207 -4.90 10.81 6.90
N GLY A 208 -4.33 11.09 8.08
CA GLY A 208 -4.13 10.09 9.12
C GLY A 208 -2.81 9.32 8.99
N ALA A 209 -2.73 8.21 9.72
CA ALA A 209 -1.61 7.28 9.82
C ALA A 209 -0.35 7.74 10.60
N SER A 210 0.31 6.73 11.18
CA SER A 210 1.70 6.81 11.61
C SER A 210 2.59 6.27 10.50
N VAL A 211 3.37 7.16 9.88
CA VAL A 211 4.30 6.85 8.80
C VAL A 211 5.71 6.72 9.34
N LYS A 212 6.36 5.60 9.03
CA LYS A 212 7.76 5.32 9.34
C LYS A 212 8.49 4.87 8.09
N GLY A 213 9.34 5.73 7.58
CA GLY A 213 10.22 5.44 6.44
C GLY A 213 11.67 5.33 6.87
N SER A 214 12.33 4.24 6.48
CA SER A 214 13.74 4.01 6.71
C SER A 214 14.49 3.70 5.43
N SER A 215 15.71 4.21 5.29
CA SER A 215 16.61 3.79 4.22
C SER A 215 18.06 3.68 4.67
N ASP A 216 18.84 2.79 4.06
CA ASP A 216 20.27 2.68 4.36
C ASP A 216 21.05 3.78 3.64
N THR A 217 20.73 4.03 2.36
CA THR A 217 21.50 4.99 1.53
C THR A 217 20.64 6.03 0.81
N GLY A 218 19.31 5.88 0.81
CA GLY A 218 18.38 6.82 0.18
C GLY A 218 17.60 7.65 1.20
N THR A 219 16.37 8.02 0.87
CA THR A 219 15.53 8.88 1.72
C THR A 219 14.71 8.05 2.71
N GLY A 220 14.60 8.46 3.97
CA GLY A 220 13.67 7.82 4.92
C GLY A 220 12.22 8.01 4.49
N VAL A 221 11.72 9.25 4.56
CA VAL A 221 10.39 9.64 4.04
C VAL A 221 10.53 10.76 3.01
N GLN A 222 9.90 10.61 1.85
CA GLN A 222 9.81 11.66 0.85
C GLN A 222 8.36 12.16 0.75
N LEU A 223 8.20 13.49 0.75
CA LEU A 223 6.95 14.16 0.39
C LEU A 223 7.20 14.86 -0.95
N ALA A 224 6.43 14.52 -1.97
CA ALA A 224 6.71 14.90 -3.35
C ALA A 224 5.53 15.59 -4.05
N ASP A 225 5.83 16.16 -5.22
CA ASP A 225 4.89 16.69 -6.20
C ASP A 225 3.89 17.71 -5.64
N ASN A 226 2.69 17.28 -5.28
CA ASN A 226 1.64 18.14 -4.71
C ASN A 226 1.05 17.51 -3.43
N ALA A 227 1.85 16.73 -2.70
CA ALA A 227 1.39 16.00 -1.51
C ALA A 227 0.72 16.95 -0.49
N VAL A 228 -0.44 16.51 0.02
CA VAL A 228 -1.18 17.18 1.08
C VAL A 228 -1.26 16.22 2.26
N VAL A 229 -0.57 16.51 3.35
CA VAL A 229 -0.49 15.62 4.51
C VAL A 229 -1.15 16.23 5.72
N THR A 230 -2.14 15.53 6.28
CA THR A 230 -2.93 16.00 7.42
C THR A 230 -3.10 14.90 8.45
N GLU A 231 -3.16 15.25 9.73
CA GLU A 231 -3.39 14.34 10.85
C GLU A 231 -2.43 13.14 10.92
N ALA A 232 -1.22 13.29 10.36
CA ALA A 232 -0.23 12.23 10.26
C ALA A 232 0.90 12.38 11.29
N VAL A 233 1.57 11.26 11.60
CA VAL A 233 2.88 11.26 12.28
C VAL A 233 3.92 10.84 11.26
N LEU A 234 4.96 11.63 11.04
CA LEU A 234 5.95 11.35 10.00
C LEU A 234 7.32 11.09 10.63
N ASN A 235 7.85 9.88 10.49
CA ASN A 235 9.17 9.49 10.99
C ASN A 235 10.05 9.02 9.83
N GLY A 236 10.92 9.91 9.34
CA GLY A 236 11.90 9.60 8.31
C GLY A 236 13.30 9.44 8.88
N THR A 237 13.91 8.27 8.68
CA THR A 237 15.27 7.97 9.13
C THR A 237 16.12 7.46 7.97
N SER A 238 17.37 7.90 7.86
CA SER A 238 18.32 7.32 6.91
C SER A 238 19.68 7.03 7.57
N ALA A 239 20.39 6.00 7.12
CA ALA A 239 21.76 5.78 7.60
C ALA A 239 22.73 6.78 6.94
N SER A 240 22.73 6.86 5.60
CA SER A 240 23.65 7.75 4.86
C SER A 240 23.01 8.68 3.82
N GLY A 241 21.69 8.58 3.60
CA GLY A 241 20.94 9.52 2.78
C GLY A 241 20.16 10.54 3.61
N ASP A 242 19.04 11.02 3.10
CA ASP A 242 18.24 12.07 3.74
C ASP A 242 17.15 11.47 4.66
N GLY A 243 16.93 12.00 5.87
CA GLY A 243 15.90 11.49 6.78
C GLY A 243 14.49 11.75 6.24
N VAL A 244 14.16 13.02 6.05
CA VAL A 244 12.95 13.48 5.34
C VAL A 244 13.33 14.43 4.22
N THR A 245 12.75 14.23 3.03
CA THR A 245 12.95 15.10 1.86
C THR A 245 11.62 15.66 1.35
N PHE A 246 11.57 16.96 1.11
CA PHE A 246 10.48 17.62 0.39
C PHE A 246 10.88 17.91 -1.06
N THR A 247 10.07 17.49 -2.01
CA THR A 247 10.18 17.83 -3.44
C THR A 247 8.85 18.42 -3.92
N GLY A 248 8.87 19.46 -4.75
CA GLY A 248 7.65 20.08 -5.28
C GLY A 248 6.87 20.93 -4.27
N ASN A 249 5.55 21.00 -4.43
CA ASN A 249 4.63 21.84 -3.66
C ASN A 249 3.94 21.03 -2.56
N VAL A 250 4.53 20.97 -1.37
CA VAL A 250 3.99 20.19 -0.26
C VAL A 250 3.18 21.05 0.70
N LYS A 251 2.05 20.49 1.13
CA LYS A 251 1.12 21.09 2.09
C LYS A 251 1.01 20.19 3.31
N MET A 252 1.14 20.75 4.50
CA MET A 252 0.91 20.03 5.76
C MET A 252 -0.07 20.80 6.63
N ASP A 253 -0.74 20.13 7.56
CA ASP A 253 -1.37 20.79 8.70
C ASP A 253 -0.37 21.02 9.87
N ASP A 254 -0.78 21.83 10.85
CA ASP A 254 0.04 22.10 12.02
C ASP A 254 0.28 20.84 12.88
N THR A 255 -0.70 19.93 12.94
CA THR A 255 -0.57 18.62 13.60
C THR A 255 0.56 17.78 13.01
N SER A 256 0.59 17.58 11.70
CA SER A 256 1.58 16.75 11.01
C SER A 256 2.94 17.41 11.02
N ALA A 257 3.00 18.73 10.83
CA ALA A 257 4.25 19.48 10.92
C ALA A 257 4.88 19.39 12.31
N ALA A 258 4.08 19.45 13.38
CA ALA A 258 4.56 19.32 14.76
C ALA A 258 5.05 17.90 15.09
N LYS A 259 4.56 16.87 14.39
CA LYS A 259 4.91 15.45 14.59
C LYS A 259 5.87 14.91 13.53
N LEU A 260 6.52 15.80 12.77
CA LEU A 260 7.56 15.45 11.82
C LEU A 260 8.89 15.19 12.55
N ASN A 261 9.42 13.99 12.41
CA ASN A 261 10.73 13.59 12.91
C ASN A 261 11.61 13.15 11.73
N ALA A 262 12.75 13.81 11.59
CA ALA A 262 13.65 13.65 10.45
C ALA A 262 15.08 13.48 10.96
N SER A 263 15.67 12.31 10.74
CA SER A 263 17.04 12.03 11.19
C SER A 263 17.85 11.29 10.14
N SER A 264 19.14 11.58 10.12
CA SER A 264 20.10 10.82 9.34
C SER A 264 21.40 10.66 10.13
N THR A 265 22.09 9.52 9.98
CA THR A 265 23.35 9.27 10.70
C THR A 265 24.51 10.02 10.03
N SER A 266 24.63 9.96 8.71
CA SER A 266 25.69 10.63 7.96
C SER A 266 25.24 11.47 6.76
N GLY A 267 23.93 11.56 6.48
CA GLY A 267 23.35 12.47 5.48
C GLY A 267 22.55 13.61 6.12
N THR A 268 21.61 14.19 5.37
CA THR A 268 20.79 15.32 5.87
C THR A 268 19.62 14.79 6.70
N GLY A 269 19.41 15.31 7.92
CA GLY A 269 18.20 14.95 8.68
C GLY A 269 16.93 15.37 7.94
N LEU A 270 16.82 16.67 7.61
CA LEU A 270 15.68 17.26 6.92
C LEU A 270 16.16 18.07 5.70
N LYS A 271 15.63 17.75 4.52
CA LYS A 271 16.02 18.38 3.25
C LYS A 271 14.83 18.99 2.52
N LEU A 272 15.02 20.21 2.03
CA LEU A 272 14.18 20.82 1.02
C LEU A 272 14.96 20.81 -0.29
N ALA A 273 14.44 20.12 -1.31
CA ALA A 273 15.06 20.08 -2.62
C ALA A 273 14.92 21.43 -3.37
N ASP A 274 15.66 21.60 -4.46
CA ASP A 274 15.59 22.80 -5.28
C ASP A 274 14.14 23.06 -5.74
N ASN A 275 13.67 24.29 -5.54
CA ASN A 275 12.29 24.71 -5.82
C ASN A 275 11.21 24.00 -5.00
N ALA A 276 11.55 23.32 -3.90
CA ALA A 276 10.56 22.83 -2.96
C ALA A 276 9.81 24.02 -2.32
N ASN A 277 8.48 23.97 -2.38
CA ASN A 277 7.59 24.93 -1.75
C ASN A 277 6.78 24.19 -0.68
N VAL A 278 7.08 24.47 0.58
CA VAL A 278 6.42 23.82 1.72
C VAL A 278 5.55 24.83 2.43
N SER A 279 4.27 24.50 2.62
CA SER A 279 3.32 25.35 3.34
C SER A 279 2.63 24.56 4.44
N ILE A 280 2.48 25.20 5.59
CA ILE A 280 1.66 24.69 6.70
C ILE A 280 0.33 25.44 6.64
N GLN A 281 -0.74 24.73 6.30
CA GLN A 281 -2.11 25.24 6.28
C GLN A 281 -2.81 24.89 7.58
N THR A 282 -3.69 25.78 8.05
CA THR A 282 -4.42 25.59 9.32
C THR A 282 -3.49 25.59 10.54
N ILE A 283 -3.09 26.78 11.00
CA ILE A 283 -2.37 26.95 12.27
C ILE A 283 -3.41 27.18 13.37
N THR A 284 -3.72 26.13 14.13
CA THR A 284 -4.71 26.17 15.21
C THR A 284 -4.14 26.69 16.52
N LYS A 285 -2.82 26.57 16.74
CA LYS A 285 -2.17 27.00 17.99
C LYS A 285 -0.75 27.51 17.75
N VAL A 286 -0.47 28.74 18.21
CA VAL A 286 0.90 29.27 18.33
C VAL A 286 1.37 29.04 19.76
N THR A 287 2.33 28.13 19.94
CA THR A 287 2.86 27.77 21.27
C THR A 287 4.12 28.53 21.66
N GLN A 288 4.78 29.19 20.70
CA GLN A 288 5.90 30.08 20.99
C GLN A 288 5.42 31.52 21.03
N GLU A 289 5.34 32.07 22.25
CA GLU A 289 5.18 33.50 22.44
C GLU A 289 6.38 34.22 21.84
N LYS A 290 6.11 35.22 20.99
CA LYS A 290 7.14 36.12 20.50
C LYS A 290 7.81 36.77 21.70
N LYS A 291 9.14 36.75 21.77
CA LYS A 291 9.89 37.41 22.84
C LYS A 291 10.73 38.56 22.29
N ASP A 292 10.87 39.63 23.08
CA ASP A 292 11.80 40.71 22.77
C ASP A 292 13.25 40.23 22.98
N SER A 293 14.23 41.12 22.74
CA SER A 293 15.64 40.82 22.97
C SER A 293 15.96 40.43 24.41
N ASP A 294 15.08 40.77 25.35
CA ASP A 294 15.26 40.56 26.78
C ASP A 294 14.48 39.32 27.28
N GLY A 295 13.77 38.62 26.38
CA GLY A 295 13.03 37.40 26.68
C GLY A 295 11.61 37.63 27.20
N ASN A 296 11.09 38.86 27.19
CA ASN A 296 9.72 39.16 27.60
C ASN A 296 8.74 38.91 26.45
N PRO A 297 7.52 38.42 26.73
CA PRO A 297 6.49 38.28 25.69
C PRO A 297 6.20 39.62 24.99
N VAL A 298 6.20 39.61 23.67
CA VAL A 298 5.80 40.72 22.80
C VAL A 298 4.37 40.44 22.35
N LEU A 299 3.44 41.31 22.74
CA LEU A 299 2.07 41.33 22.25
C LEU A 299 2.01 41.58 20.73
#